data_AF-A0A370HVB3-F1
#
_entry.id   AF-A0A370HVB3-F1
#
_cell.length_a   1.000
_cell.length_b   1.000
_cell.length_c   1.000
_cell.angle_alpha   90.00
_cell.angle_beta   90.00
_cell.angle_gamma   90.00
#
_symmetry.space_group_name_H-M   'P 1'
#
loop_
_entity.id
_entity.type
_entity.pdbx_description
1 polymer ?
#
loop_
_entity_poly.entity_id
_entity_poly.type
_entity_poly.pdbx_seq_one_letter_code
_entity_poly.pdbx_strand_id
1 'polypeptide(L)'
;MSSLRPFLALSVLGLLGVLALVPTLDAAIEQIRYLPDAPPVSDAALTAILLIQPAILLLAAVAIGVALAERAGLVSILLRRCRGKAAPEAAGGWLSGLLLAIGAGTIAAAADLILRTLSPGSFASIPRLDDVSLAGRATALLYGGITEELMIRFGLMTLLVWLGMRALRGRRPLWLVWTAIALAALAFAAGHLPALLSLGQPDTLLVLRTLALNAGLGLVYGWLYASRSLEHAMLAHMATHAVFWTATPLLSALGL
;
A
#
# COMPACT_ATOMS: atom_id res chain seq x y z
N MET A 1 -10.98 23.72 -13.93
CA MET A 1 -10.00 23.75 -12.82
C MET A 1 -8.75 23.02 -13.28
N SER A 2 -7.54 23.57 -13.08
CA SER A 2 -6.32 22.97 -13.63
C SER A 2 -6.03 21.60 -12.99
N SER A 3 -5.90 20.55 -13.81
CA SER A 3 -5.48 19.21 -13.35
C SER A 3 -3.97 19.09 -13.12
N LEU A 4 -3.18 20.01 -13.69
CA LEU A 4 -1.71 19.94 -13.64
C LEU A 4 -1.15 20.07 -12.22
N ARG A 5 -1.57 21.07 -11.45
CA ARG A 5 -1.11 21.29 -10.07
C ARG A 5 -1.30 20.07 -9.15
N PRO A 6 -2.51 19.50 -9.01
CA PRO A 6 -2.69 18.31 -8.17
C PRO A 6 -1.95 17.09 -8.73
N PHE A 7 -1.87 16.93 -10.05
CA PHE A 7 -1.10 15.84 -10.66
C PHE A 7 0.38 15.91 -10.26
N LEU A 8 1.01 17.08 -10.41
CA LEU A 8 2.42 17.26 -10.04
C LEU A 8 2.63 17.06 -8.54
N ALA A 9 1.77 17.63 -7.69
CA ALA A 9 1.92 17.52 -6.23
C ALA A 9 1.86 16.06 -5.75
N LEU A 10 0.86 15.30 -6.20
CA LEU A 10 0.68 13.90 -5.83
C LEU A 10 1.74 12.99 -6.48
N SER A 11 2.16 13.31 -7.71
CA SER A 11 3.23 12.57 -8.39
C SER A 11 4.57 12.74 -7.69
N VAL A 12 4.94 13.96 -7.32
CA VAL A 12 6.17 14.21 -6.55
C VAL A 12 6.13 13.47 -5.22
N LEU A 13 5.00 13.56 -4.50
CA LEU A 13 4.84 12.88 -3.23
C LEU A 13 5.00 11.35 -3.35
N GLY A 14 4.39 10.73 -4.37
CA GLY A 14 4.56 9.30 -4.61
C GLY A 14 5.95 8.93 -5.14
N LEU A 15 6.57 9.76 -5.98
CA LEU A 15 7.91 9.50 -6.50
C LEU A 15 8.97 9.52 -5.40
N LEU A 16 8.78 10.31 -4.34
CA LEU A 16 9.62 10.20 -3.14
C LEU A 16 9.56 8.80 -2.50
N GLY A 17 8.39 8.16 -2.52
CA GLY A 17 8.26 6.77 -2.07
C GLY A 17 8.90 5.77 -3.04
N VAL A 18 8.76 5.97 -4.35
CA VAL A 18 9.49 5.15 -5.35
C VAL A 18 11.00 5.25 -5.13
N LEU A 19 11.53 6.46 -4.91
CA LEU A 19 12.95 6.66 -4.61
C LEU A 19 13.37 6.04 -3.27
N ALA A 20 12.46 5.92 -2.31
CA ALA A 20 12.74 5.25 -1.04
C ALA A 20 13.03 3.75 -1.20
N LEU A 21 12.67 3.13 -2.34
CA LEU A 21 13.02 1.74 -2.65
C LEU A 21 14.51 1.55 -2.95
N VAL A 22 15.25 2.58 -3.39
CA VAL A 22 16.66 2.45 -3.80
C VAL A 22 17.52 1.64 -2.81
N PRO A 23 17.56 1.97 -1.51
CA PRO A 23 18.38 1.23 -0.53
C PRO A 23 17.86 -0.18 -0.21
N THR A 24 16.69 -0.59 -0.71
CA THR A 24 16.15 -1.95 -0.50
C THR A 24 16.34 -2.85 -1.73
N LEU A 25 16.82 -2.30 -2.86
CA LEU A 25 17.02 -3.02 -4.11
C LEU A 25 18.33 -3.80 -4.16
N ASP A 26 19.28 -3.56 -3.25
CA ASP A 26 20.61 -4.19 -3.28
C ASP A 26 20.53 -5.73 -3.36
N ALA A 27 19.71 -6.35 -2.52
CA ALA A 27 19.52 -7.81 -2.52
C ALA A 27 18.93 -8.32 -3.86
N ALA A 28 18.01 -7.57 -4.46
CA ALA A 28 17.43 -7.94 -5.76
C ALA A 28 18.45 -7.77 -6.90
N ILE A 29 19.28 -6.74 -6.84
CA ILE A 29 20.35 -6.50 -7.80
C ILE A 29 21.39 -7.61 -7.71
N GLU A 30 21.83 -7.97 -6.50
CA GLU A 30 22.73 -9.10 -6.29
C GLU A 30 22.17 -10.40 -6.88
N GLN A 31 20.90 -10.72 -6.60
CA GLN A 31 20.23 -11.89 -7.18
C GLN A 31 20.25 -11.88 -8.72
N ILE A 32 20.00 -10.72 -9.35
CA ILE A 32 20.07 -10.57 -10.81
C ILE A 32 21.49 -10.80 -11.33
N ARG A 33 22.53 -10.37 -10.60
CA ARG A 33 23.94 -10.55 -10.99
C ARG A 33 24.39 -12.01 -10.96
N TYR A 34 23.77 -12.85 -10.13
CA TYR A 34 24.05 -14.29 -10.09
C TYR A 34 23.42 -15.07 -11.24
N LEU A 35 22.58 -14.45 -12.08
CA LEU A 35 21.99 -15.12 -13.24
C LEU A 35 23.03 -15.30 -14.36
N PRO A 36 23.05 -16.45 -15.06
CA PRO A 36 23.99 -16.71 -16.16
C PRO A 36 23.96 -15.64 -17.27
N ASP A 37 22.78 -15.07 -17.54
CA ASP A 37 22.55 -14.07 -18.59
C ASP A 37 22.27 -12.67 -18.00
N ALA A 38 22.93 -12.33 -16.88
CA ALA A 38 22.77 -11.03 -16.24
C ALA A 38 23.08 -9.88 -17.22
N PRO A 39 22.22 -8.84 -17.31
CA PRO A 39 22.45 -7.73 -18.23
C PRO A 39 23.79 -7.02 -17.98
N PRO A 40 24.61 -6.75 -19.02
CA PRO A 40 25.93 -6.12 -18.88
C PRO A 40 25.81 -4.59 -18.71
N VAL A 41 24.98 -4.14 -17.78
CA VAL A 41 24.76 -2.73 -17.43
C VAL A 41 25.23 -2.50 -15.98
N SER A 42 25.46 -1.24 -15.58
CA SER A 42 25.85 -0.91 -14.20
C SER A 42 24.71 -1.15 -13.19
N ASP A 43 25.03 -1.25 -11.90
CA ASP A 43 24.00 -1.37 -10.84
C ASP A 43 23.09 -0.14 -10.81
N ALA A 44 23.64 1.06 -11.04
CA ALA A 44 22.86 2.28 -11.19
C ALA A 44 21.84 2.18 -12.34
N ALA A 45 22.21 1.54 -13.45
CA ALA A 45 21.29 1.32 -14.56
C ALA A 45 20.22 0.27 -14.20
N LEU A 46 20.58 -0.82 -13.52
CA LEU A 46 19.59 -1.80 -13.03
C LEU A 46 18.61 -1.17 -12.04
N THR A 47 19.10 -0.38 -11.07
CA THR A 47 18.27 0.39 -10.14
C THR A 47 17.29 1.27 -10.91
N ALA A 48 17.79 2.06 -11.88
CA ALA A 48 16.92 2.91 -12.69
C ALA A 48 15.83 2.10 -13.41
N ILE A 49 16.19 0.96 -14.00
CA ILE A 49 15.24 0.06 -14.69
C ILE A 49 14.17 -0.47 -13.72
N LEU A 50 14.56 -0.93 -12.54
CA LEU A 50 13.63 -1.46 -11.52
C LEU A 50 12.64 -0.40 -11.02
N LEU A 51 13.03 0.88 -11.03
CA LEU A 51 12.15 1.98 -10.63
C LEU A 51 11.18 2.44 -11.73
N ILE A 52 11.42 2.10 -13.01
CA ILE A 52 10.56 2.53 -14.12
C ILE A 52 9.13 2.00 -13.94
N GLN A 53 8.98 0.71 -13.63
CA GLN A 53 7.66 0.10 -13.50
C GLN A 53 6.80 0.76 -12.40
N PRO A 54 7.25 0.85 -11.13
CA PRO A 54 6.46 1.50 -10.09
C PRO A 54 6.20 2.98 -10.39
N ALA A 55 7.16 3.69 -11.01
CA ALA A 55 6.96 5.08 -11.41
C ALA A 55 5.84 5.23 -12.46
N ILE A 56 5.81 4.40 -13.51
CA ILE A 56 4.75 4.44 -14.54
C ILE A 56 3.38 4.13 -13.92
N LEU A 57 3.30 3.07 -13.09
CA LEU A 57 2.05 2.70 -12.44
C LEU A 57 1.54 3.81 -11.51
N LEU A 58 2.43 4.42 -10.73
CA LEU A 58 2.13 5.56 -9.90
C LEU A 58 1.61 6.75 -10.72
N LEU A 59 2.32 7.16 -11.76
CA LEU A 59 1.94 8.33 -12.57
C LEU A 59 0.58 8.12 -13.26
N ALA A 60 0.34 6.91 -13.78
CA ALA A 60 -0.95 6.53 -14.35
C ALA A 60 -2.06 6.57 -13.30
N ALA A 61 -1.83 5.99 -12.11
CA ALA A 61 -2.78 5.99 -11.01
C ALA A 61 -3.10 7.40 -10.50
N VAL A 62 -2.09 8.27 -10.36
CA VAL A 62 -2.28 9.67 -9.98
C VAL A 62 -3.08 10.43 -11.03
N ALA A 63 -2.81 10.21 -12.32
CA ALA A 63 -3.60 10.81 -13.40
C ALA A 63 -5.09 10.40 -13.31
N ILE A 64 -5.35 9.10 -13.11
CA ILE A 64 -6.69 8.54 -12.92
C ILE A 64 -7.37 9.19 -11.70
N GLY A 65 -6.73 9.19 -10.54
CA GLY A 65 -7.30 9.73 -9.31
C GLY A 65 -7.58 11.22 -9.41
N VAL A 66 -6.67 12.02 -10.00
CA VAL A 66 -6.89 13.46 -10.22
C VAL A 66 -8.09 13.69 -11.14
N ALA A 67 -8.25 12.88 -12.19
CA ALA A 67 -9.35 13.01 -13.13
C ALA A 67 -10.70 12.58 -12.53
N LEU A 68 -10.71 11.51 -11.73
CA LEU A 68 -11.92 10.76 -11.42
C LEU A 68 -12.34 10.78 -9.94
N ALA A 69 -11.46 11.05 -8.96
CA ALA A 69 -11.79 10.89 -7.53
C ALA A 69 -13.04 11.69 -7.10
N GLU A 70 -13.08 12.99 -7.42
CA GLU A 70 -14.26 13.83 -7.11
C GLU A 70 -15.52 13.37 -7.88
N ARG A 71 -15.36 12.81 -9.08
CA ARG A 71 -16.47 12.27 -9.89
C ARG A 71 -17.00 10.94 -9.34
N ALA A 72 -16.13 10.18 -8.68
CA ALA A 72 -16.44 8.93 -7.99
C ALA A 72 -17.00 9.16 -6.57
N GLY A 73 -17.12 10.42 -6.13
CA GLY A 73 -17.54 10.77 -4.78
C GLY A 73 -16.51 10.39 -3.71
N LEU A 74 -15.23 10.32 -4.09
CA LEU A 74 -14.09 10.03 -3.20
C LEU A 74 -13.29 11.31 -2.96
N VAL A 75 -12.61 11.37 -1.82
CA VAL A 75 -12.03 12.61 -1.29
C VAL A 75 -10.52 12.49 -1.09
N SER A 76 -9.75 13.44 -1.61
CA SER A 76 -8.38 13.71 -1.16
C SER A 76 -8.29 15.16 -0.73
N ILE A 77 -7.75 15.38 0.47
CA ILE A 77 -7.50 16.71 1.05
C ILE A 77 -6.48 17.46 0.19
N LEU A 78 -5.39 16.80 -0.21
CA LEU A 78 -4.34 17.40 -1.04
C LEU A 78 -4.87 17.77 -2.43
N LEU A 79 -5.63 16.88 -3.09
CA LEU A 79 -6.29 17.17 -4.37
C LEU A 79 -7.17 18.41 -4.29
N ARG A 80 -7.99 18.52 -3.23
CA ARG A 80 -8.88 19.66 -3.01
C ARG A 80 -8.12 20.95 -2.74
N ARG A 81 -7.09 20.91 -1.88
CA ARG A 81 -6.22 22.06 -1.59
C ARG A 81 -5.52 22.56 -2.85
N CYS A 82 -4.96 21.68 -3.67
CA CYS A 82 -4.34 22.05 -4.95
C CYS A 82 -5.34 22.66 -5.95
N ARG A 83 -6.64 22.37 -5.78
CA ARG A 83 -7.75 22.96 -6.53
C ARG A 83 -8.31 24.24 -5.91
N GLY A 84 -7.74 24.73 -4.81
CA GLY A 84 -8.23 25.92 -4.10
C GLY A 84 -9.57 25.70 -3.39
N LYS A 85 -9.96 24.44 -3.16
CA LYS A 85 -11.20 24.10 -2.44
C LYS A 85 -10.89 23.98 -0.94
N ALA A 86 -11.86 24.38 -0.11
CA ALA A 86 -11.79 24.17 1.33
C ALA A 86 -11.59 22.68 1.67
N ALA A 87 -10.94 22.44 2.81
CA ALA A 87 -10.82 21.11 3.38
C ALA A 87 -12.22 20.49 3.54
N PRO A 88 -12.40 19.21 3.21
CA PRO A 88 -13.68 18.53 3.40
C PRO A 88 -14.00 18.44 4.90
N GLU A 89 -15.28 18.46 5.28
CA GLU A 89 -15.71 18.19 6.67
C GLU A 89 -15.21 16.81 7.17
N ALA A 90 -14.98 15.88 6.24
CA ALA A 90 -14.30 14.60 6.46
C ALA A 90 -12.83 14.71 6.92
N ALA A 91 -12.31 15.92 7.19
CA ALA A 91 -11.02 16.16 7.82
C ALA A 91 -11.05 15.96 9.36
N GLY A 92 -12.15 15.46 9.94
CA GLY A 92 -12.22 14.95 11.30
C GLY A 92 -12.04 13.43 11.37
N GLY A 93 -11.93 12.87 12.58
CA GLY A 93 -11.85 11.41 12.76
C GLY A 93 -10.47 10.79 12.57
N TRP A 94 -9.41 11.59 12.62
CA TRP A 94 -8.02 11.09 12.60
C TRP A 94 -7.75 10.09 13.71
N LEU A 95 -8.22 10.37 14.94
CA LEU A 95 -8.03 9.47 16.07
C LEU A 95 -8.71 8.12 15.84
N SER A 96 -9.95 8.09 15.35
CA SER A 96 -10.65 6.82 15.10
C SER A 96 -10.07 6.06 13.91
N GLY A 97 -9.57 6.76 12.88
CA GLY A 97 -8.78 6.14 11.82
C GLY A 97 -7.49 5.50 12.35
N LEU A 98 -6.76 6.20 13.21
CA LEU A 98 -5.55 5.71 13.84
C LEU A 98 -5.82 4.52 14.78
N LEU A 99 -6.85 4.60 15.63
CA LEU A 99 -7.23 3.50 16.52
C LEU A 99 -7.63 2.25 15.73
N LEU A 100 -8.33 2.42 14.59
CA LEU A 100 -8.66 1.30 13.72
C LEU A 100 -7.40 0.68 13.10
N ALA A 101 -6.44 1.50 12.67
CA ALA A 101 -5.15 1.02 12.14
C ALA A 101 -4.32 0.30 13.20
N ILE A 102 -4.33 0.79 14.44
CA ILE A 102 -3.69 0.14 15.59
C ILE A 102 -4.33 -1.21 15.87
N GLY A 103 -5.66 -1.26 15.97
CA GLY A 103 -6.37 -2.52 16.20
C GLY A 103 -6.11 -3.54 15.10
N ALA A 104 -6.25 -3.14 13.83
CA ALA A 104 -6.02 -4.01 12.69
C ALA A 104 -4.56 -4.47 12.58
N GLY A 105 -3.60 -3.57 12.82
CA GLY A 105 -2.17 -3.89 12.83
C GLY A 105 -1.80 -4.86 13.95
N THR A 106 -2.32 -4.66 15.16
CA THR A 106 -2.08 -5.58 16.29
C THR A 106 -2.67 -6.96 16.03
N ILE A 107 -3.87 -7.03 15.44
CA ILE A 107 -4.48 -8.31 15.03
C ILE A 107 -3.61 -9.02 13.98
N ALA A 108 -3.14 -8.29 12.97
CA ALA A 108 -2.27 -8.86 11.94
C ALA A 108 -0.91 -9.32 12.51
N ALA A 109 -0.32 -8.57 13.45
CA ALA A 109 0.91 -8.96 14.13
C ALA A 109 0.71 -10.22 15.00
N ALA A 110 -0.38 -10.29 15.76
CA ALA A 110 -0.72 -11.47 16.55
C ALA A 110 -0.96 -12.70 15.65
N ALA A 111 -1.69 -12.54 14.55
CA ALA A 111 -1.92 -13.62 13.59
C ALA A 111 -0.60 -14.11 12.97
N ASP A 112 0.32 -13.21 12.61
CA ASP A 112 1.65 -13.57 12.10
C ASP A 112 2.46 -14.38 13.13
N LEU A 113 2.47 -13.95 14.40
CA LEU A 113 3.16 -14.66 15.49
C LEU A 113 2.55 -16.05 15.74
N ILE A 114 1.22 -16.15 15.81
CA ILE A 114 0.52 -17.44 15.97
C ILE A 114 0.90 -18.40 14.84
N LEU A 115 0.92 -17.94 13.59
CA LEU A 115 1.30 -18.79 12.45
C LEU A 115 2.76 -19.22 12.51
N ARG A 116 3.68 -18.34 12.96
CA ARG A 116 5.09 -18.69 13.19
C ARG A 116 5.24 -19.78 14.24
N THR A 117 4.50 -19.68 15.34
CA THR A 117 4.52 -20.65 16.43
C THR A 117 3.93 -22.00 16.00
N LEU A 118 2.85 -22.00 15.20
CA LEU A 118 2.22 -23.21 14.68
C LEU A 118 2.98 -23.87 13.52
N SER A 119 3.80 -23.12 12.78
CA SER A 119 4.45 -23.60 11.56
C SER A 119 5.88 -23.05 11.40
N PRO A 120 6.78 -23.27 12.36
CA PRO A 120 8.11 -22.64 12.38
C PRO A 120 8.95 -22.94 11.14
N GLY A 121 8.80 -24.13 10.55
CA GLY A 121 9.50 -24.52 9.32
C GLY A 121 9.16 -23.62 8.12
N SER A 122 7.89 -23.20 7.99
CA SER A 122 7.45 -22.29 6.92
C SER A 122 8.05 -20.90 7.07
N PHE A 123 8.36 -20.46 8.28
CA PHE A 123 8.84 -19.10 8.56
C PHE A 123 10.36 -18.99 8.73
N ALA A 124 11.11 -20.08 8.56
CA ALA A 124 12.55 -20.12 8.83
C ALA A 124 13.36 -19.05 8.06
N SER A 125 12.96 -18.73 6.83
CA SER A 125 13.58 -17.71 5.98
C SER A 125 12.75 -16.43 5.83
N ILE A 126 11.66 -16.30 6.59
CA ILE A 126 10.73 -15.17 6.50
C ILE A 126 10.99 -14.21 7.67
N PRO A 127 11.50 -12.99 7.43
CA PRO A 127 11.72 -12.01 8.48
C PRO A 127 10.46 -11.72 9.28
N ARG A 128 10.60 -11.42 10.57
CA ARG A 128 9.47 -10.97 11.39
C ARG A 128 8.98 -9.59 10.93
N LEU A 129 7.73 -9.28 11.23
CA LEU A 129 7.14 -7.97 10.87
C LEU A 129 7.87 -6.78 11.52
N ASP A 130 8.56 -6.99 12.64
CA ASP A 130 9.40 -6.00 13.32
C ASP A 130 10.87 -5.97 12.86
N ASP A 131 11.32 -7.00 12.15
CA ASP A 131 12.70 -7.14 11.67
C ASP A 131 12.89 -6.36 10.35
N VAL A 132 13.00 -5.05 10.49
CA VAL A 132 13.07 -4.11 9.36
C VAL A 132 14.20 -3.11 9.59
N SER A 133 15.11 -3.02 8.62
CA SER A 133 16.21 -2.05 8.62
C SER A 133 15.70 -0.60 8.59
N LEU A 134 16.54 0.38 8.95
CA LEU A 134 16.14 1.79 8.92
C LEU A 134 15.66 2.24 7.53
N ALA A 135 16.36 1.80 6.47
CA ALA A 135 15.96 2.03 5.08
C ALA A 135 14.63 1.34 4.75
N GLY A 136 14.42 0.11 5.23
CA GLY A 136 13.16 -0.61 5.08
C GLY A 136 12.00 0.10 5.79
N ARG A 137 12.23 0.70 6.96
CA ARG A 137 11.22 1.51 7.66
C ARG A 137 10.84 2.77 6.88
N ALA A 138 11.83 3.47 6.33
CA ALA A 138 11.58 4.62 5.46
C ALA A 138 10.78 4.21 4.20
N THR A 139 11.14 3.07 3.60
CA THR A 139 10.41 2.48 2.46
C THR A 139 8.98 2.15 2.83
N ALA A 140 8.74 1.50 3.96
CA ALA A 140 7.40 1.14 4.42
C ALA A 140 6.50 2.38 4.61
N LEU A 141 7.05 3.48 5.14
CA LEU A 141 6.27 4.71 5.33
C LEU A 141 6.04 5.48 4.02
N LEU A 142 7.08 5.62 3.19
CA LEU A 142 7.01 6.45 1.97
C LEU A 142 6.46 5.67 0.77
N TYR A 143 6.96 4.47 0.52
CA TYR A 143 6.43 3.62 -0.54
C TYR A 143 5.10 2.99 -0.11
N GLY A 144 5.08 2.22 0.98
CA GLY A 144 3.86 1.56 1.47
C GLY A 144 2.76 2.56 1.84
N GLY A 145 3.07 3.47 2.77
CA GLY A 145 2.10 4.42 3.31
C GLY A 145 1.61 5.51 2.34
N ILE A 146 2.33 5.80 1.25
CA ILE A 146 1.93 6.84 0.28
C ILE A 146 1.78 6.29 -1.12
N THR A 147 2.84 5.70 -1.68
CA THR A 147 2.90 5.30 -3.09
C THR A 147 1.87 4.23 -3.40
N GLU A 148 1.77 3.20 -2.55
CA GLU A 148 0.78 2.14 -2.73
C GLU A 148 -0.65 2.66 -2.56
N GLU A 149 -0.88 3.60 -1.64
CA GLU A 149 -2.19 4.24 -1.49
C GLU A 149 -2.56 5.08 -2.71
N LEU A 150 -1.59 5.76 -3.34
CA LEU A 150 -1.82 6.45 -4.61
C LEU A 150 -2.14 5.47 -5.74
N MET A 151 -1.44 4.34 -5.81
CA MET A 151 -1.65 3.34 -6.86
C MET A 151 -3.00 2.63 -6.69
N ILE A 152 -3.25 2.06 -5.51
CA ILE A 152 -4.38 1.18 -5.25
C ILE A 152 -5.63 1.97 -4.91
N ARG A 153 -5.57 2.93 -3.99
CA ARG A 153 -6.77 3.62 -3.50
C ARG A 153 -7.09 4.76 -4.46
N PHE A 154 -6.17 5.69 -4.61
CA PHE A 154 -6.42 6.88 -5.43
C PHE A 154 -6.59 6.55 -6.92
N GLY A 155 -5.81 5.62 -7.46
CA GLY A 155 -5.91 5.13 -8.84
C GLY A 155 -6.99 4.06 -9.03
N LEU A 156 -6.65 2.82 -8.67
CA LEU A 156 -7.47 1.63 -9.00
C LEU A 156 -8.88 1.68 -8.38
N MET A 157 -9.00 1.87 -7.06
CA MET A 157 -10.30 1.88 -6.39
C MET A 157 -11.18 3.02 -6.92
N THR A 158 -10.62 4.21 -7.15
CA THR A 158 -11.33 5.31 -7.80
C THR A 158 -11.86 4.93 -9.17
N LEU A 159 -11.03 4.30 -10.01
CA LEU A 159 -11.43 3.83 -11.34
C LEU A 159 -12.58 2.83 -11.24
N LEU A 160 -12.50 1.86 -10.32
CA LEU A 160 -13.55 0.86 -10.11
C LEU A 160 -14.88 1.49 -9.68
N VAL A 161 -14.86 2.40 -8.70
CA VAL A 161 -16.07 3.12 -8.28
C VAL A 161 -16.65 3.93 -9.45
N TRP A 162 -15.79 4.65 -10.18
CA TRP A 162 -16.22 5.47 -11.30
C TRP A 162 -16.85 4.62 -12.43
N LEU A 163 -16.21 3.53 -12.85
CA LEU A 163 -16.73 2.61 -13.86
C LEU A 163 -18.06 1.98 -13.43
N GLY A 164 -18.17 1.56 -12.16
CA GLY A 164 -19.42 1.05 -11.63
C GLY A 164 -20.53 2.10 -11.64
N MET A 165 -20.23 3.35 -11.29
CA MET A 165 -21.20 4.45 -11.41
C MET A 165 -21.62 4.68 -12.87
N ARG A 166 -20.70 4.56 -13.84
CA ARG A 166 -21.04 4.64 -15.27
C ARG A 166 -22.02 3.54 -15.69
N ALA A 167 -21.79 2.30 -15.26
CA ALA A 167 -22.68 1.18 -15.51
C ALA A 167 -24.05 1.36 -14.85
N LEU A 168 -24.09 1.97 -13.65
CA LEU A 168 -25.31 2.22 -12.88
C LEU A 168 -25.95 3.59 -13.14
N ARG A 169 -25.66 4.21 -14.29
CA ARG A 169 -26.25 5.49 -14.72
C ARG A 169 -26.09 6.62 -13.69
N GLY A 170 -24.91 6.69 -13.08
CA GLY A 170 -24.51 7.70 -12.09
C GLY A 170 -24.80 7.32 -10.63
N ARG A 171 -25.50 6.20 -10.37
CA ARG A 171 -25.79 5.77 -8.99
C ARG A 171 -24.55 5.19 -8.32
N ARG A 172 -24.36 5.52 -7.04
CA ARG A 172 -23.27 5.02 -6.17
C ARG A 172 -23.84 4.29 -4.95
N PRO A 173 -24.46 3.11 -5.13
CA PRO A 173 -24.97 2.34 -4.00
C PRO A 173 -23.84 1.83 -3.12
N LEU A 174 -24.13 1.56 -1.85
CA LEU A 174 -23.14 1.11 -0.87
C LEU A 174 -22.43 -0.19 -1.31
N TRP A 175 -23.16 -1.14 -1.90
CA TRP A 175 -22.57 -2.39 -2.38
C TRP A 175 -21.51 -2.15 -3.45
N LEU A 176 -21.69 -1.17 -4.35
CA LEU A 176 -20.69 -0.86 -5.38
C LEU A 176 -19.38 -0.39 -4.75
N VAL A 177 -19.48 0.48 -3.73
CA VAL A 177 -18.30 1.00 -3.03
C VAL A 177 -17.55 -0.14 -2.34
N TRP A 178 -18.26 -1.03 -1.65
CA TRP A 178 -17.64 -2.20 -1.02
C TRP A 178 -17.05 -3.19 -2.03
N THR A 179 -17.69 -3.41 -3.18
CA THR A 179 -17.12 -4.23 -4.25
C THR A 179 -15.81 -3.62 -4.76
N ALA A 180 -15.75 -2.30 -4.98
CA ALA A 180 -14.51 -1.63 -5.38
C ALA A 180 -13.41 -1.72 -4.31
N ILE A 181 -13.77 -1.58 -3.02
CA ILE A 181 -12.84 -1.77 -1.89
C ILE A 181 -12.30 -3.20 -1.89
N ALA A 182 -13.17 -4.21 -2.01
CA ALA A 182 -12.76 -5.61 -1.99
C ALA A 182 -11.84 -5.96 -3.16
N LEU A 183 -12.19 -5.54 -4.38
CA LEU A 183 -11.35 -5.77 -5.57
C LEU A 183 -9.99 -5.07 -5.46
N ALA A 184 -9.95 -3.84 -4.95
CA ALA A 184 -8.70 -3.12 -4.73
C ALA A 184 -7.84 -3.78 -3.62
N ALA A 185 -8.46 -4.29 -2.56
CA ALA A 185 -7.77 -5.00 -1.49
C ALA A 185 -7.18 -6.34 -1.97
N LEU A 186 -7.89 -7.07 -2.83
CA LEU A 186 -7.38 -8.28 -3.46
C LEU A 186 -6.22 -7.97 -4.42
N ALA A 187 -6.31 -6.91 -5.22
CA ALA A 187 -5.22 -6.46 -6.07
C ALA A 187 -3.98 -6.04 -5.26
N PHE A 188 -4.19 -5.33 -4.15
CA PHE A 188 -3.14 -4.98 -3.20
C PHE A 188 -2.45 -6.23 -2.61
N ALA A 189 -3.24 -7.21 -2.16
CA ALA A 189 -2.73 -8.47 -1.64
C ALA A 189 -1.93 -9.26 -2.70
N ALA A 190 -2.45 -9.35 -3.92
CA ALA A 190 -1.75 -10.00 -5.03
C ALA A 190 -0.44 -9.27 -5.40
N GLY A 191 -0.42 -7.94 -5.31
CA GLY A 191 0.77 -7.11 -5.55
C GLY A 191 1.93 -7.41 -4.61
N HIS A 192 1.69 -8.06 -3.46
CA HIS A 192 2.73 -8.47 -2.52
C HIS A 192 3.33 -9.85 -2.83
N LEU A 193 2.73 -10.65 -3.71
CA LEU A 193 3.24 -11.98 -4.04
C LEU A 193 4.64 -11.95 -4.69
N PRO A 194 4.98 -11.03 -5.61
CA PRO A 194 6.33 -10.95 -6.15
C PRO A 194 7.40 -10.73 -5.08
N ALA A 195 7.12 -9.91 -4.07
CA ALA A 195 8.04 -9.67 -2.95
C ALA A 195 8.16 -10.90 -2.03
N LEU A 196 7.09 -11.68 -1.86
CA LEU A 196 7.18 -12.96 -1.16
C LEU A 196 8.05 -13.97 -1.95
N LEU A 197 7.86 -14.04 -3.27
CA LEU A 197 8.60 -14.93 -4.16
C LEU A 197 10.09 -14.56 -4.27
N SER A 198 10.47 -13.30 -4.04
CA SER A 198 11.89 -12.91 -4.01
C SER A 198 12.63 -13.38 -2.75
N LEU A 199 11.89 -13.81 -1.71
CA LEU A 199 12.45 -14.39 -0.48
C LEU A 199 12.69 -15.91 -0.59
N GLY A 200 12.37 -16.52 -1.73
CA GLY A 200 12.52 -17.96 -1.98
C GLY A 200 11.24 -18.59 -2.51
N GLN A 201 11.09 -19.91 -2.32
CA GLN A 201 9.88 -20.63 -2.72
C GLN A 201 8.91 -20.73 -1.52
N PRO A 202 7.88 -19.86 -1.43
CA PRO A 202 6.92 -19.91 -0.34
C PRO A 202 6.02 -21.14 -0.48
N ASP A 203 5.69 -21.76 0.66
CA ASP A 203 4.64 -22.77 0.70
C ASP A 203 3.23 -22.15 0.63
N THR A 204 2.22 -23.00 0.56
CA THR A 204 0.81 -22.56 0.50
C THR A 204 0.41 -21.73 1.71
N LEU A 205 0.97 -22.01 2.90
CA LEU A 205 0.67 -21.26 4.11
C LEU A 205 1.13 -19.81 4.00
N LEU A 206 2.37 -19.58 3.55
CA LEU A 206 2.92 -18.24 3.38
C LEU A 206 2.17 -17.42 2.32
N VAL A 207 1.74 -18.07 1.23
CA VAL A 207 0.91 -17.44 0.19
C VAL A 207 -0.43 -17.01 0.79
N LEU A 208 -1.13 -17.91 1.49
CA LEU A 208 -2.42 -17.60 2.12
C LEU A 208 -2.28 -16.52 3.19
N ARG A 209 -1.25 -16.59 4.03
CA ARG A 209 -0.93 -15.56 5.04
C ARG A 209 -0.72 -14.19 4.39
N THR A 210 0.06 -14.14 3.32
CA THR A 210 0.37 -12.89 2.61
C THR A 210 -0.89 -12.32 1.97
N LEU A 211 -1.72 -13.15 1.35
CA LEU A 211 -2.98 -12.70 0.78
C LEU A 211 -3.97 -12.23 1.85
N ALA A 212 -4.15 -13.00 2.92
CA ALA A 212 -5.12 -12.72 3.97
C ALA A 212 -4.80 -11.44 4.74
N LEU A 213 -3.56 -11.28 5.20
CA LEU A 213 -3.17 -10.10 5.98
C LEU A 213 -3.25 -8.82 5.13
N ASN A 214 -2.73 -8.85 3.90
CA ASN A 214 -2.77 -7.67 3.02
C ASN A 214 -4.20 -7.36 2.56
N ALA A 215 -5.02 -8.35 2.24
CA ALA A 215 -6.42 -8.10 1.89
C ALA A 215 -7.19 -7.53 3.09
N GLY A 216 -7.02 -8.10 4.29
CA GLY A 216 -7.68 -7.62 5.51
C GLY A 216 -7.34 -6.17 5.85
N LEU A 217 -6.05 -5.84 5.88
CA LEU A 217 -5.60 -4.44 6.04
C LEU A 217 -6.07 -3.56 4.87
N GLY A 218 -6.04 -4.12 3.66
CA GLY A 218 -6.44 -3.38 2.47
C GLY A 218 -7.91 -3.00 2.45
N LEU A 219 -8.80 -3.80 3.04
CA LEU A 219 -10.21 -3.47 3.28
C LEU A 219 -10.35 -2.28 4.24
N VAL A 220 -9.54 -2.24 5.31
CA VAL A 220 -9.53 -1.14 6.28
C VAL A 220 -9.14 0.18 5.60
N TYR A 221 -8.04 0.18 4.84
CA TYR A 221 -7.56 1.38 4.13
C TYR A 221 -8.55 1.83 3.06
N GLY A 222 -9.13 0.89 2.29
CA GLY A 222 -10.18 1.20 1.31
C GLY A 222 -11.42 1.80 1.94
N TRP A 223 -11.87 1.27 3.09
CA TRP A 223 -12.99 1.84 3.83
C TRP A 223 -12.69 3.25 4.35
N LEU A 224 -11.49 3.49 4.88
CA LEU A 224 -11.06 4.83 5.31
C LEU A 224 -11.04 5.83 4.14
N TYR A 225 -10.60 5.40 2.96
CA TYR A 225 -10.65 6.24 1.77
C TYR A 225 -12.10 6.55 1.34
N ALA A 226 -12.97 5.54 1.32
CA ALA A 226 -14.36 5.70 0.93
C ALA A 226 -15.20 6.54 1.89
N SER A 227 -14.91 6.46 3.19
CA SER A 227 -15.67 7.11 4.25
C SER A 227 -15.09 8.45 4.68
N ARG A 228 -13.78 8.67 4.49
CA ARG A 228 -13.07 9.90 4.91
C ARG A 228 -12.27 10.50 3.76
N SER A 229 -10.99 10.17 3.67
CA SER A 229 -10.10 10.71 2.64
C SER A 229 -8.91 9.79 2.35
N LEU A 230 -8.24 10.04 1.23
CA LEU A 230 -7.02 9.32 0.85
C LEU A 230 -5.95 9.42 1.95
N GLU A 231 -5.80 10.60 2.53
CA GLU A 231 -4.81 10.87 3.58
C GLU A 231 -5.12 10.10 4.87
N HIS A 232 -6.38 9.77 5.16
CA HIS A 232 -6.70 8.87 6.26
C HIS A 232 -6.24 7.44 5.98
N ALA A 233 -6.37 6.97 4.73
CA ALA A 233 -5.85 5.66 4.34
C ALA A 233 -4.32 5.63 4.41
N MET A 234 -3.64 6.68 3.93
CA MET A 234 -2.19 6.84 4.05
C MET A 234 -1.69 6.79 5.49
N LEU A 235 -2.27 7.60 6.38
CA LEU A 235 -1.86 7.61 7.78
C LEU A 235 -2.16 6.29 8.48
N ALA A 236 -3.29 5.65 8.17
CA ALA A 236 -3.60 4.33 8.72
C ALA A 236 -2.60 3.27 8.27
N HIS A 237 -2.23 3.26 6.99
CA HIS A 237 -1.25 2.32 6.46
C HIS A 237 0.13 2.53 7.08
N MET A 238 0.60 3.79 7.16
CA MET A 238 1.83 4.14 7.89
C MET A 238 1.79 3.69 9.35
N ALA A 239 0.65 3.92 10.03
CA ALA A 239 0.47 3.52 11.42
C ALA A 239 0.52 2.00 11.59
N THR A 240 0.00 1.21 10.66
CA THR A 240 0.12 -0.25 10.70
C THR A 240 1.58 -0.71 10.70
N HIS A 241 2.46 -0.10 9.90
CA HIS A 241 3.89 -0.42 9.95
C HIS A 241 4.52 -0.06 11.30
N ALA A 242 4.20 1.12 11.85
CA ALA A 242 4.67 1.50 13.17
C ALA A 242 4.18 0.52 14.27
N VAL A 243 2.94 0.03 14.14
CA VAL A 243 2.37 -0.99 15.01
C VAL A 243 3.12 -2.31 14.85
N PHE A 244 3.48 -2.73 13.65
CA PHE A 244 4.31 -3.93 13.48
C PHE A 244 5.65 -3.84 14.22
N TRP A 245 6.34 -2.70 14.16
CA TRP A 245 7.64 -2.55 14.83
C TRP A 245 7.55 -2.48 16.35
N THR A 246 6.37 -2.21 16.90
CA THR A 246 6.17 -1.99 18.34
C THR A 246 5.35 -3.10 18.99
N ALA A 247 4.22 -3.49 18.40
CA ALA A 247 3.36 -4.54 18.92
C ALA A 247 3.97 -5.94 18.76
N THR A 248 4.63 -6.24 17.64
CA THR A 248 5.20 -7.59 17.41
C THR A 248 6.22 -8.01 18.48
N PRO A 249 7.21 -7.18 18.89
CA PRO A 249 8.10 -7.56 19.99
C PRO A 249 7.38 -7.61 21.34
N LEU A 250 6.40 -6.73 21.60
CA LEU A 250 5.60 -6.75 22.83
C LEU A 250 4.77 -8.02 22.96
N LEU A 251 4.04 -8.41 21.91
CA LEU A 251 3.22 -9.62 21.89
C LEU A 251 4.11 -10.86 22.07
N SER A 252 5.26 -10.90 21.38
CA SER A 252 6.23 -11.98 21.52
C SER A 252 6.79 -12.09 22.95
N ALA A 253 7.07 -10.98 23.62
CA ALA A 253 7.49 -10.96 25.03
C ALA A 253 6.38 -11.46 25.98
N LEU A 254 5.11 -11.37 25.58
CA LEU A 254 3.96 -11.89 26.31
C LEU A 254 3.66 -13.37 25.99
N GLY A 255 4.50 -14.03 25.19
CA GLY A 255 4.38 -15.46 24.89
C GLY A 255 3.49 -15.80 23.69
N LEU A 256 3.21 -14.83 22.81
CA LEU A 256 2.62 -15.07 21.48
C LEU A 256 3.67 -15.44 20.44
#